data_AF-A0A1V1SUW0-F1
#
_entry.id   AF-A0A1V1SUW0-F1
#
_cell.length_a   1.000
_cell.length_b   1.000
_cell.length_c   1.000
_cell.angle_alpha   90.00
_cell.angle_beta   90.00
_cell.angle_gamma   90.00
#
_symmetry.space_group_name_H-M   'P 1'
#
loop_
_entity.id
_entity.type
_entity.pdbx_description
1 polymer ?
#
loop_
_entity_poly.entity_id
_entity_poly.type
_entity_poly.pdbx_seq_one_letter_code
_entity_poly.pdbx_strand_id
1 'polypeptide(L)'
;MVRQAAIDLARSVEQNYAQSKYWEFERFLGAGSYGVAVLVRERKDTSKPRTRMAVKLAQAAGVRELQKEIMWLKTLNGAKHIVKILAYCDDLVAASKEAAKQSAASGVLRAVRRSNTAPVPIMTAFDTLVGMKGPALAIEYIEGSDLLHFIRDGLLRKGERPPNKVLWSLFLCLVRATIGMAYPIGAAIGEPPILETIPDDARPERAIVHGDVAPRNVMIQPGDELGEHKIGQSLKLIDFGAAFEFLTPNGGPQGNLYDAAEIIINLFGNLPMRKVVVTWESYDTRAGIILPQNGEDPFPEVDLELRSLLARCMYTSPYRRPPLDEVFEIANNAVTTKNEGAFPNPERETPDAIRAFWQKFFFDLPE
;
A
#
# COMPACT_ATOMS: atom_id res chain seq x y z
N MET A 1 -22.74 15.31 13.36
CA MET A 1 -22.91 15.87 12.01
C MET A 1 -22.00 15.20 10.97
N VAL A 2 -20.67 15.16 11.16
CA VAL A 2 -19.70 14.53 10.21
C VAL A 2 -19.99 13.05 9.94
N ARG A 3 -20.26 12.26 10.98
CA ARG A 3 -20.59 10.82 10.84
C ARG A 3 -21.87 10.57 10.03
N GLN A 4 -22.86 11.45 10.15
CA GLN A 4 -24.13 11.30 9.42
C GLN A 4 -23.94 11.57 7.93
N ALA A 5 -23.19 12.62 7.58
CA ALA A 5 -22.85 12.90 6.19
C ALA A 5 -22.13 11.72 5.53
N ALA A 6 -21.16 11.10 6.22
CA ALA A 6 -20.44 9.89 5.75
C ALA A 6 -21.40 8.73 5.44
N ILE A 7 -22.35 8.48 6.34
CA ILE A 7 -23.38 7.44 6.17
C ILE A 7 -24.31 7.76 4.99
N ASP A 8 -24.72 9.01 4.84
CA ASP A 8 -25.62 9.40 3.76
C ASP A 8 -24.94 9.32 2.39
N LEU A 9 -23.67 9.75 2.29
CA LEU A 9 -22.88 9.55 1.07
C LEU A 9 -22.72 8.07 0.74
N ALA A 10 -22.37 7.26 1.74
CA ALA A 10 -22.25 5.81 1.60
C ALA A 10 -23.53 5.18 1.01
N ARG A 11 -24.70 5.52 1.57
CA ARG A 11 -26.00 5.03 1.08
C ARG A 11 -26.28 5.48 -0.35
N SER A 12 -25.99 6.73 -0.70
CA SER A 12 -26.16 7.21 -2.07
C SER A 12 -25.25 6.47 -3.07
N VAL A 13 -24.02 6.14 -2.68
CA VAL A 13 -23.08 5.38 -3.52
C VAL A 13 -23.62 3.98 -3.80
N GLU A 14 -24.10 3.29 -2.76
CA GLU A 14 -24.73 1.98 -2.90
C GLU A 14 -25.96 2.02 -3.82
N GLN A 15 -26.86 3.00 -3.64
CA GLN A 15 -28.05 3.17 -4.47
C GLN A 15 -27.71 3.41 -5.95
N ASN A 16 -26.69 4.21 -6.23
CA ASN A 16 -26.21 4.45 -7.58
C ASN A 16 -25.67 3.16 -8.23
N TYR A 17 -24.83 2.41 -7.52
CA TYR A 17 -24.33 1.12 -8.02
C TYR A 17 -25.41 0.03 -8.13
N ALA A 18 -26.48 0.10 -7.33
CA ALA A 18 -27.64 -0.78 -7.48
C ALA A 18 -28.35 -0.61 -8.84
N GLN A 19 -28.30 0.61 -9.41
CA GLN A 19 -28.89 0.93 -10.72
C GLN A 19 -27.90 0.76 -11.88
N SER A 20 -26.62 0.51 -11.60
CA SER A 20 -25.61 0.43 -12.64
C SER A 20 -25.76 -0.83 -13.50
N LYS A 21 -25.57 -0.64 -14.81
CA LYS A 21 -25.59 -1.71 -15.81
C LYS A 21 -24.38 -2.63 -15.73
N TYR A 22 -23.22 -2.10 -15.32
CA TYR A 22 -21.92 -2.78 -15.48
C TYR A 22 -21.26 -3.16 -14.16
N TRP A 23 -21.44 -2.35 -13.12
CA TRP A 23 -20.84 -2.49 -11.81
C TRP A 23 -21.89 -2.78 -10.75
N GLU A 24 -21.52 -3.61 -9.77
CA GLU A 24 -22.26 -3.86 -8.55
C GLU A 24 -21.42 -3.43 -7.35
N PHE A 25 -22.10 -2.87 -6.35
CA PHE A 25 -21.54 -2.62 -5.04
C PHE A 25 -21.38 -3.95 -4.30
N GLU A 26 -20.19 -4.21 -3.75
CA GLU A 26 -19.90 -5.43 -2.98
C GLU A 26 -19.94 -5.15 -1.48
N ARG A 27 -19.20 -4.13 -1.01
CA ARG A 27 -19.16 -3.72 0.40
C ARG A 27 -18.49 -2.37 0.60
N PHE A 28 -18.65 -1.78 1.78
CA PHE A 28 -17.82 -0.67 2.24
C PHE A 28 -16.43 -1.17 2.66
N LEU A 29 -15.39 -0.42 2.26
CA LEU A 29 -14.01 -0.62 2.71
C LEU A 29 -13.66 0.37 3.83
N GLY A 30 -14.24 1.57 3.82
CA GLY A 30 -14.07 2.55 4.87
C GLY A 30 -14.97 3.76 4.68
N ALA A 31 -15.33 4.43 5.78
CA ALA A 31 -16.06 5.70 5.75
C ALA A 31 -15.52 6.59 6.88
N GLY A 32 -15.16 7.83 6.55
CA GLY A 32 -14.53 8.76 7.47
C GLY A 32 -14.92 10.21 7.21
N SER A 33 -14.25 11.14 7.90
CA SER A 33 -14.49 12.58 7.74
C SER A 33 -14.18 13.11 6.34
N TYR A 34 -13.33 12.40 5.58
CA TYR A 34 -12.88 12.83 4.25
C TYR A 34 -13.67 12.21 3.10
N GLY A 35 -14.41 11.12 3.33
CA GLY A 35 -15.00 10.39 2.21
C GLY A 35 -15.46 8.98 2.54
N VAL A 36 -15.78 8.26 1.47
CA VAL A 36 -16.14 6.84 1.50
C VAL A 36 -15.26 6.08 0.51
N ALA A 37 -14.88 4.87 0.89
CA ALA A 37 -14.23 3.89 0.03
C ALA A 37 -15.15 2.67 -0.07
N VAL A 38 -15.45 2.27 -1.30
CA VAL A 38 -16.33 1.13 -1.59
C VAL A 38 -15.61 0.13 -2.49
N LEU A 39 -15.90 -1.15 -2.29
CA LEU A 39 -15.53 -2.21 -3.21
C LEU A 39 -16.64 -2.38 -4.23
N VAL A 40 -16.28 -2.33 -5.51
CA VAL A 40 -17.18 -2.63 -6.62
C VAL A 40 -16.63 -3.76 -7.47
N ARG A 41 -17.54 -4.51 -8.07
CA ARG A 41 -17.24 -5.65 -8.94
C ARG A 41 -18.01 -5.52 -10.25
N GLU A 42 -17.46 -6.04 -11.33
CA GLU A 42 -18.17 -6.20 -12.60
C GLU A 42 -19.36 -7.19 -12.47
N ARG A 43 -20.56 -6.82 -12.93
CA ARG A 43 -21.81 -7.57 -12.70
C ARG A 43 -21.84 -8.95 -13.35
N LYS A 44 -21.52 -9.12 -14.64
CA LYS A 44 -21.59 -10.43 -15.34
C LYS A 44 -20.68 -10.58 -16.59
N ASP A 45 -19.86 -11.65 -16.55
CA ASP A 45 -19.40 -12.63 -17.56
C ASP A 45 -18.77 -12.20 -18.90
N THR A 46 -18.23 -11.00 -19.00
CA THR A 46 -17.42 -10.61 -20.18
C THR A 46 -15.92 -10.86 -19.99
N SER A 47 -15.45 -11.03 -18.74
CA SER A 47 -14.08 -11.40 -18.39
C SER A 47 -14.05 -12.32 -17.16
N LYS A 48 -13.39 -13.49 -17.28
CA LYS A 48 -12.94 -14.27 -16.12
C LYS A 48 -11.43 -14.07 -15.99
N PRO A 49 -10.89 -13.72 -14.80
CA PRO A 49 -11.60 -13.35 -13.57
C PRO A 49 -12.29 -11.98 -13.65
N ARG A 50 -13.36 -11.79 -12.87
CA ARG A 50 -14.13 -10.52 -12.86
C ARG A 50 -13.30 -9.41 -12.24
N THR A 51 -13.31 -8.25 -12.87
CA THR A 51 -12.60 -7.07 -12.34
C THR A 51 -13.25 -6.59 -11.04
N ARG A 52 -12.44 -6.45 -9.98
CA ARG A 52 -12.78 -5.78 -8.73
C ARG A 52 -11.90 -4.56 -8.53
N MET A 53 -12.44 -3.51 -7.94
CA MET A 53 -11.67 -2.29 -7.63
C MET A 53 -12.24 -1.55 -6.43
N ALA A 54 -11.37 -0.83 -5.74
CA ALA A 54 -11.78 0.10 -4.72
C ALA A 54 -12.06 1.48 -5.36
N VAL A 55 -13.24 2.04 -5.09
CA VAL A 55 -13.62 3.38 -5.52
C VAL A 55 -13.71 4.28 -4.29
N LYS A 56 -12.89 5.33 -4.28
CA LYS A 56 -12.90 6.39 -3.27
C LYS A 56 -13.67 7.60 -3.79
N LEU A 57 -14.54 8.15 -2.95
CA LEU A 57 -15.23 9.41 -3.18
C LEU A 57 -15.00 10.35 -2.00
N ALA A 58 -14.74 11.62 -2.30
CA ALA A 58 -14.55 12.63 -1.28
C ALA A 58 -15.88 13.26 -0.84
N GLN A 59 -15.96 13.58 0.46
CA GLN A 59 -16.89 14.59 0.94
C GLN A 59 -16.30 15.98 0.77
N ALA A 60 -17.12 17.02 0.94
CA ALA A 60 -16.67 18.41 0.82
C ALA A 60 -15.40 18.71 1.64
N ALA A 61 -15.29 18.14 2.85
CA ALA A 61 -14.13 18.29 3.73
C ALA A 61 -12.88 17.51 3.28
N GLY A 62 -13.01 16.50 2.41
CA GLY A 62 -11.92 15.64 1.93
C GLY A 62 -11.56 15.81 0.46
N VAL A 63 -12.12 16.81 -0.23
CA VAL A 63 -11.85 17.05 -1.65
C VAL A 63 -10.36 17.29 -1.89
N ARG A 64 -9.70 18.07 -1.02
CA ARG A 64 -8.29 18.42 -1.19
C ARG A 64 -7.39 17.21 -0.99
N GLU A 65 -7.69 16.39 0.00
CA GLU A 65 -6.97 15.17 0.34
C GLU A 65 -7.07 14.16 -0.80
N LEU A 66 -8.28 13.95 -1.36
CA LEU A 66 -8.43 13.03 -2.49
C LEU A 66 -7.80 13.57 -3.78
N GLN A 67 -7.81 14.89 -4.02
CA GLN A 67 -7.08 15.50 -5.13
C GLN A 67 -5.56 15.32 -4.99
N LYS A 68 -5.02 15.48 -3.78
CA LYS A 68 -3.62 15.18 -3.49
C LYS A 68 -3.29 13.72 -3.72
N GLU A 69 -4.15 12.81 -3.25
CA GLU A 69 -3.97 11.37 -3.46
C GLU A 69 -3.94 11.04 -4.96
N ILE A 70 -4.87 11.57 -5.75
CA ILE A 70 -4.90 11.40 -7.22
C ILE A 70 -3.60 11.93 -7.85
N MET A 71 -3.15 13.14 -7.46
CA MET A 71 -1.92 13.74 -7.97
C MET A 71 -0.68 12.88 -7.68
N TRP A 72 -0.54 12.40 -6.45
CA TRP A 72 0.60 11.56 -6.05
C TRP A 72 0.55 10.20 -6.69
N LEU A 73 -0.61 9.54 -6.74
CA LEU A 73 -0.74 8.25 -7.42
C LEU A 73 -0.48 8.36 -8.93
N LYS A 74 -0.81 9.48 -9.58
CA LYS A 74 -0.37 9.73 -10.98
C LYS A 74 1.14 9.80 -11.10
N THR A 75 1.81 10.43 -10.14
CA THR A 75 3.27 10.58 -10.11
C THR A 75 3.96 9.24 -9.85
N LEU A 76 3.41 8.44 -8.94
CA LEU A 76 3.97 7.18 -8.47
C LEU A 76 3.49 5.96 -9.27
N ASN A 77 2.60 6.17 -10.25
CA ASN A 77 2.02 5.07 -11.03
C ASN A 77 3.12 4.25 -11.71
N GLY A 78 2.95 2.93 -11.70
CA GLY A 78 3.93 1.97 -12.20
C GLY A 78 4.81 1.35 -11.11
N ALA A 79 4.83 1.88 -9.89
CA ALA A 79 5.55 1.26 -8.76
C ALA A 79 4.81 0.00 -8.26
N LYS A 80 5.54 -1.11 -8.08
CA LYS A 80 4.97 -2.42 -7.70
C LYS A 80 4.52 -2.50 -6.23
N HIS A 81 5.14 -1.75 -5.35
CA HIS A 81 4.85 -1.69 -3.91
C HIS A 81 4.01 -0.47 -3.52
N ILE A 82 3.44 0.23 -4.50
CA ILE A 82 2.48 1.32 -4.33
C ILE A 82 1.20 0.91 -5.04
N VAL A 83 0.05 1.24 -4.46
CA VAL A 83 -1.25 0.89 -5.05
C VAL A 83 -1.42 1.46 -6.46
N LYS A 84 -1.89 0.62 -7.39
CA LYS A 84 -2.13 0.99 -8.77
C LYS A 84 -3.40 1.83 -8.90
N ILE A 85 -3.25 3.01 -9.50
CA ILE A 85 -4.36 3.82 -9.98
C ILE A 85 -4.94 3.20 -11.26
N LEU A 86 -6.26 3.04 -11.28
CA LEU A 86 -7.01 2.47 -12.40
C LEU A 86 -7.72 3.54 -13.21
N ALA A 87 -8.28 4.54 -12.53
CA ALA A 87 -8.92 5.69 -13.14
C ALA A 87 -9.12 6.80 -12.09
N TYR A 88 -9.36 8.02 -12.55
CA TYR A 88 -9.78 9.13 -11.69
C TYR A 88 -10.74 10.06 -12.44
N CYS A 89 -11.45 10.87 -11.67
CA CYS A 89 -12.29 11.95 -12.14
C CYS A 89 -12.12 13.13 -11.18
N ASP A 90 -11.75 14.31 -11.70
CA ASP A 90 -11.50 15.49 -10.85
C ASP A 90 -12.80 16.09 -10.29
N ASP A 91 -13.89 16.00 -11.08
CA ASP A 91 -15.22 16.45 -10.69
C ASP A 91 -16.30 15.65 -11.45
N LEU A 92 -17.04 14.80 -10.71
CA LEU A 92 -18.12 13.97 -11.25
C LEU A 92 -19.28 14.78 -11.88
N VAL A 93 -19.57 15.98 -11.38
CA VAL A 93 -20.64 16.83 -11.93
C VAL A 93 -20.20 17.44 -13.25
N ALA A 94 -18.96 17.94 -13.33
CA ALA A 94 -18.42 18.50 -14.56
C ALA A 94 -18.33 17.42 -15.65
N ALA A 95 -17.83 16.23 -15.31
CA ALA A 95 -17.76 15.09 -16.22
C ALA A 95 -19.15 14.68 -16.76
N SER A 96 -20.16 14.63 -15.89
CA SER A 96 -21.54 14.33 -16.29
C SER A 96 -22.11 15.37 -17.26
N LYS A 97 -21.88 16.66 -17.02
CA LYS A 97 -22.35 17.74 -17.91
C LYS A 97 -21.69 17.68 -19.28
N GLU A 98 -20.38 17.41 -19.35
CA GLU A 98 -19.67 17.26 -20.62
C GLU A 98 -20.14 16.03 -21.39
N ALA A 99 -20.35 14.89 -20.72
CA ALA A 99 -20.92 13.71 -21.36
C ALA A 99 -22.32 13.97 -21.95
N ALA A 100 -23.16 14.73 -21.24
CA ALA A 100 -24.49 15.13 -21.73
C ALA A 100 -24.41 16.07 -22.94
N LYS A 101 -23.52 17.06 -22.93
CA LYS A 101 -23.28 17.95 -24.08
C LYS A 101 -22.78 17.19 -25.30
N GLN A 102 -21.83 16.27 -25.11
CA GLN A 102 -21.30 15.44 -26.19
C GLN A 102 -22.37 14.53 -26.78
N SER A 103 -23.23 13.94 -25.94
CA SER A 103 -24.35 13.10 -26.40
C SER A 103 -25.41 13.90 -27.17
N ALA A 104 -25.66 15.16 -26.76
CA ALA A 104 -26.54 16.06 -27.49
C ALA A 104 -25.93 16.52 -28.84
N ALA A 105 -24.60 16.72 -28.89
CA ALA A 105 -23.88 17.07 -30.11
C ALA A 105 -23.70 15.88 -31.07
N SER A 106 -23.62 14.64 -30.54
CA SER A 106 -23.43 13.40 -31.31
C SER A 106 -24.75 12.75 -31.75
N GLY A 107 -25.83 13.51 -31.93
CA GLY A 107 -27.14 13.03 -32.41
C GLY A 107 -27.11 12.31 -33.76
N VAL A 108 -25.94 12.14 -34.38
CA VAL A 108 -25.69 11.32 -35.56
C VAL A 108 -24.50 10.39 -35.26
N LEU A 109 -24.76 9.07 -35.28
CA LEU A 109 -23.81 7.94 -35.25
C LEU A 109 -23.08 7.61 -33.92
N ARG A 110 -23.60 6.61 -33.18
CA ARG A 110 -22.77 5.50 -32.65
C ARG A 110 -23.59 4.30 -32.18
N ALA A 111 -24.20 3.58 -33.12
CA ALA A 111 -24.55 2.18 -32.91
C ALA A 111 -23.33 1.29 -33.18
N VAL A 112 -22.30 1.39 -32.33
CA VAL A 112 -21.25 0.37 -32.30
C VAL A 112 -21.79 -0.75 -31.43
N ARG A 113 -22.20 -1.86 -32.06
CA ARG A 113 -22.38 -3.15 -31.38
C ARG A 113 -21.08 -3.47 -30.66
N ARG A 114 -21.01 -3.20 -29.35
CA ARG A 114 -19.94 -3.72 -28.51
C ARG A 114 -20.07 -5.24 -28.50
N SER A 115 -18.97 -5.93 -28.81
CA SER A 115 -18.86 -7.36 -28.52
C SER A 115 -19.17 -7.58 -27.03
N ASN A 116 -19.95 -8.60 -26.72
CA ASN A 116 -20.19 -9.05 -25.34
C ASN A 116 -18.91 -9.59 -24.65
N THR A 117 -17.74 -9.50 -25.29
CA THR A 117 -16.46 -9.99 -24.74
C THR A 117 -15.45 -8.89 -24.44
N ALA A 118 -15.73 -7.62 -24.77
CA ALA A 118 -14.82 -6.52 -24.44
C ALA A 118 -14.90 -6.21 -22.93
N PRO A 119 -13.75 -5.96 -22.26
CA PRO A 119 -13.75 -5.53 -20.86
C PRO A 119 -14.59 -4.27 -20.67
N VAL A 120 -15.35 -4.19 -19.59
CA VAL A 120 -16.06 -2.95 -19.23
C VAL A 120 -15.02 -1.86 -18.94
N PRO A 121 -15.09 -0.69 -19.63
CA PRO A 121 -14.18 0.40 -19.33
C PRO A 121 -14.38 0.90 -17.90
N ILE A 122 -13.29 1.04 -17.15
CA ILE A 122 -13.29 1.43 -15.72
C ILE A 122 -14.01 2.76 -15.49
N MET A 123 -13.89 3.71 -16.42
CA MET A 123 -14.58 5.02 -16.35
C MET A 123 -16.11 4.91 -16.20
N THR A 124 -16.73 3.82 -16.67
CA THR A 124 -18.17 3.60 -16.52
C THR A 124 -18.61 3.42 -15.06
N ALA A 125 -17.67 3.13 -14.15
CA ALA A 125 -17.95 3.14 -12.72
C ALA A 125 -18.16 4.56 -12.17
N PHE A 126 -17.59 5.58 -12.81
CA PHE A 126 -17.85 6.99 -12.47
C PHE A 126 -19.12 7.51 -13.13
N ASP A 127 -19.47 7.01 -14.32
CA ASP A 127 -20.77 7.29 -14.96
C ASP A 127 -21.95 6.79 -14.10
N THR A 128 -21.71 5.78 -13.26
CA THR A 128 -22.69 5.31 -12.28
C THR A 128 -22.94 6.31 -11.15
N LEU A 129 -21.95 7.17 -10.87
CA LEU A 129 -21.96 8.12 -9.76
C LEU A 129 -22.45 9.51 -10.19
N VAL A 130 -23.15 9.60 -11.33
CA VAL A 130 -23.71 10.84 -11.86
C VAL A 130 -24.55 11.57 -10.80
N GLY A 131 -24.33 12.89 -10.69
CA GLY A 131 -25.00 13.75 -9.71
C GLY A 131 -24.28 13.85 -8.36
N MET A 132 -23.29 12.99 -8.09
CA MET A 132 -22.41 13.16 -6.93
C MET A 132 -21.39 14.28 -7.17
N LYS A 133 -20.98 14.96 -6.09
CA LYS A 133 -20.04 16.08 -6.15
C LYS A 133 -18.63 15.63 -5.78
N GLY A 134 -17.65 16.29 -6.38
CA GLY A 134 -16.24 16.16 -6.01
C GLY A 134 -15.49 15.09 -6.82
N PRO A 135 -14.21 14.87 -6.47
CA PRO A 135 -13.35 13.93 -7.15
C PRO A 135 -13.71 12.48 -6.80
N ALA A 136 -13.37 11.59 -7.72
CA ALA A 136 -13.44 10.14 -7.55
C ALA A 136 -12.14 9.49 -8.01
N LEU A 137 -11.75 8.43 -7.32
CA LEU A 137 -10.54 7.68 -7.60
C LEU A 137 -10.88 6.18 -7.61
N ALA A 138 -10.47 5.47 -8.64
CA ALA A 138 -10.52 4.02 -8.72
C ALA A 138 -9.09 3.47 -8.64
N ILE A 139 -8.86 2.56 -7.71
CA ILE A 139 -7.58 1.87 -7.50
C ILE A 139 -7.80 0.35 -7.52
N GLU A 140 -6.74 -0.40 -7.75
CA GLU A 140 -6.79 -1.85 -7.66
C GLU A 140 -7.34 -2.29 -6.29
N TYR A 141 -8.13 -3.36 -6.29
CA TYR A 141 -8.53 -4.01 -5.05
C TYR A 141 -7.45 -5.01 -4.66
N ILE A 142 -6.88 -4.82 -3.47
CA ILE A 142 -5.89 -5.72 -2.89
C ILE A 142 -6.65 -6.71 -2.01
N GLU A 143 -6.65 -7.99 -2.39
CA GLU A 143 -7.54 -8.99 -1.79
C GLU A 143 -7.21 -9.35 -0.35
N GLY A 144 -5.93 -9.26 0.03
CA GLY A 144 -5.53 -9.49 1.41
C GLY A 144 -5.94 -8.34 2.34
N SER A 145 -5.51 -8.43 3.60
CA SER A 145 -5.87 -7.45 4.62
C SER A 145 -4.87 -6.28 4.66
N ASP A 146 -5.13 -5.28 5.48
CA ASP A 146 -4.08 -4.34 5.89
C ASP A 146 -3.24 -4.94 7.04
N LEU A 147 -2.02 -4.42 7.23
CA LEU A 147 -1.12 -4.90 8.27
C LEU A 147 -1.67 -4.66 9.68
N LEU A 148 -2.55 -3.69 9.91
CA LEU A 148 -3.15 -3.48 11.22
C LEU A 148 -4.00 -4.70 11.62
N HIS A 149 -4.86 -5.16 10.72
CA HIS A 149 -5.66 -6.36 10.93
C HIS A 149 -4.79 -7.62 10.96
N PHE A 150 -3.79 -7.74 10.08
CA PHE A 150 -2.86 -8.87 10.11
C PHE A 150 -2.11 -8.97 11.45
N ILE A 151 -1.61 -7.86 12.00
CA ILE A 151 -0.92 -7.84 13.29
C ILE A 151 -1.89 -8.16 14.43
N ARG A 152 -3.04 -7.47 14.51
CA ARG A 152 -3.97 -7.63 15.64
C ARG A 152 -4.65 -8.99 15.65
N ASP A 153 -5.21 -9.37 14.51
CA ASP A 153 -6.14 -10.49 14.41
C ASP A 153 -5.44 -11.76 13.93
N GLY A 154 -4.39 -11.59 13.11
CA GLY A 154 -3.49 -12.67 12.71
C GLY A 154 -2.49 -12.99 13.82
N LEU A 155 -1.50 -12.12 14.02
CA LEU A 155 -0.35 -12.44 14.87
C LEU A 155 -0.69 -12.45 16.37
N LEU A 156 -1.18 -11.33 16.90
CA LEU A 156 -1.37 -11.14 18.34
C LEU A 156 -2.43 -12.08 18.92
N ARG A 157 -3.62 -12.16 18.29
CA ARG A 157 -4.69 -13.06 18.76
C ARG A 157 -4.32 -14.54 18.69
N LYS A 158 -3.47 -14.95 17.74
CA LYS A 158 -3.04 -16.36 17.59
C LYS A 158 -1.73 -16.67 18.32
N GLY A 159 -1.07 -15.67 18.92
CA GLY A 159 0.24 -15.84 19.56
C GLY A 159 1.35 -16.21 18.58
N GLU A 160 1.21 -15.82 17.31
CA GLU A 160 2.17 -16.13 16.25
C GLU A 160 3.18 -15.00 16.06
N ARG A 161 4.41 -15.36 15.65
CA ARG A 161 5.45 -14.40 15.26
C ARG A 161 5.92 -14.72 13.83
N PRO A 162 6.15 -13.73 12.97
CA PRO A 162 6.70 -14.00 11.65
C PRO A 162 8.11 -14.62 11.74
N PRO A 163 8.47 -15.57 10.87
CA PRO A 163 9.85 -15.99 10.65
C PRO A 163 10.74 -14.82 10.21
N ASN A 164 12.05 -14.90 10.44
CA ASN A 164 12.98 -13.84 10.09
C ASN A 164 13.07 -13.59 8.58
N LYS A 165 13.03 -14.66 7.75
CA LYS A 165 12.96 -14.48 6.29
C LYS A 165 11.73 -13.68 5.88
N VAL A 166 10.59 -13.92 6.54
CA VAL A 166 9.36 -13.15 6.32
C VAL A 166 9.57 -11.68 6.72
N LEU A 167 10.13 -11.42 7.90
CA LEU A 167 10.39 -10.04 8.36
C LEU A 167 11.30 -9.27 7.40
N TRP A 168 12.38 -9.89 6.93
CA TRP A 168 13.30 -9.30 5.93
C TRP A 168 12.60 -9.00 4.60
N SER A 169 11.81 -9.94 4.07
CA SER A 169 11.09 -9.75 2.81
C SER A 169 10.03 -8.65 2.91
N LEU A 170 9.28 -8.58 4.02
CA LEU A 170 8.32 -7.51 4.27
C LEU A 170 9.01 -6.16 4.42
N PHE A 171 10.18 -6.10 5.09
CA PHE A 171 10.95 -4.86 5.18
C PHE A 171 11.44 -4.41 3.80
N LEU A 172 11.95 -5.34 2.98
CA LEU A 172 12.39 -5.04 1.62
C LEU A 172 11.25 -4.47 0.76
N CYS A 173 10.01 -4.97 0.89
CA CYS A 173 8.83 -4.40 0.22
C CYS A 173 8.62 -2.92 0.59
N LEU A 174 8.78 -2.56 1.87
CA LEU A 174 8.63 -1.16 2.34
C LEU A 174 9.80 -0.28 1.87
N VAL A 175 11.01 -0.84 1.81
CA VAL A 175 12.18 -0.16 1.22
C VAL A 175 11.95 0.11 -0.26
N ARG A 176 11.43 -0.86 -1.02
CA ARG A 176 11.05 -0.70 -2.43
C ARG A 176 9.97 0.37 -2.63
N ALA A 177 8.96 0.41 -1.78
CA ALA A 177 7.97 1.50 -1.82
C ALA A 177 8.63 2.87 -1.55
N THR A 178 9.63 2.92 -0.67
CA THR A 178 10.44 4.13 -0.42
C THR A 178 11.27 4.53 -1.64
N ILE A 179 11.87 3.56 -2.34
CA ILE A 179 12.54 3.77 -3.63
C ILE A 179 11.55 4.31 -4.67
N GLY A 180 10.33 3.78 -4.74
CA GLY A 180 9.29 4.28 -5.65
C GLY A 180 8.90 5.74 -5.40
N MET A 181 8.99 6.20 -4.15
CA MET A 181 8.80 7.61 -3.80
C MET A 181 10.03 8.48 -4.08
N ALA A 182 11.24 7.94 -3.87
CA ALA A 182 12.49 8.64 -4.18
C ALA A 182 12.73 8.78 -5.69
N TYR A 183 12.31 7.77 -6.47
CA TYR A 183 12.49 7.68 -7.91
C TYR A 183 11.18 7.29 -8.61
N PRO A 184 10.18 8.20 -8.66
CA PRO A 184 8.89 7.90 -9.26
C PRO A 184 8.98 7.50 -10.73
N ILE A 185 8.26 6.44 -11.10
CA ILE A 185 8.23 5.90 -12.46
C ILE A 185 7.35 6.76 -13.38
N GLY A 186 6.19 7.23 -12.88
CA GLY A 186 5.28 8.06 -13.66
C GLY A 186 4.70 7.37 -14.90
N ALA A 187 4.45 6.06 -14.83
CA ALA A 187 3.91 5.30 -15.95
C ALA A 187 2.50 5.77 -16.33
N ALA A 188 2.10 5.54 -17.58
CA ALA A 188 0.72 5.80 -18.01
C ALA A 188 -0.28 4.86 -17.30
N ILE A 189 -1.50 5.34 -17.05
CA ILE A 189 -2.57 4.50 -16.47
C ILE A 189 -2.86 3.35 -17.43
N GLY A 190 -2.86 2.14 -16.90
CA GLY A 190 -3.04 0.90 -17.67
C GLY A 190 -1.76 0.07 -17.75
N GLU A 191 -0.59 0.71 -17.75
CA GLU A 191 0.69 0.01 -17.81
C GLU A 191 0.89 -0.93 -16.61
N PRO A 192 1.54 -2.10 -16.81
CA PRO A 192 1.85 -2.99 -15.71
C PRO A 192 2.85 -2.33 -14.75
N PRO A 193 2.75 -2.58 -13.44
CA PRO A 193 3.75 -2.10 -12.51
C PRO A 193 5.09 -2.81 -12.73
N ILE A 194 6.18 -2.11 -12.48
CA ILE A 194 7.55 -2.62 -12.49
C ILE A 194 8.16 -2.50 -11.10
N LEU A 195 9.19 -3.31 -10.85
CA LEU A 195 9.93 -3.29 -9.61
C LEU A 195 10.70 -1.97 -9.47
N GLU A 196 10.62 -1.34 -8.31
CA GLU A 196 11.31 -0.09 -8.01
C GLU A 196 12.80 -0.35 -7.84
N THR A 197 13.63 0.35 -8.62
CA THR A 197 15.09 0.27 -8.55
C THR A 197 15.68 1.65 -8.32
N ILE A 198 16.80 1.71 -7.61
CA ILE A 198 17.63 2.91 -7.59
C ILE A 198 18.25 3.04 -8.99
N PRO A 199 18.04 4.15 -9.69
CA PRO A 199 18.51 4.30 -11.06
C PRO A 199 20.03 4.56 -11.10
N ASP A 200 20.72 3.92 -12.04
CA ASP A 200 22.17 4.08 -12.25
C ASP A 200 22.54 5.38 -13.00
N ASP A 201 21.55 6.23 -13.32
CA ASP A 201 21.72 7.41 -14.17
C ASP A 201 22.00 8.72 -13.38
N ALA A 202 22.38 8.58 -12.10
CA ALA A 202 22.73 9.68 -11.19
C ALA A 202 21.63 10.73 -10.99
N ARG A 203 20.38 10.45 -11.37
CA ARG A 203 19.27 11.37 -11.07
C ARG A 203 19.11 11.51 -9.56
N PRO A 204 18.84 12.73 -9.04
CA PRO A 204 18.72 12.95 -7.61
C PRO A 204 17.43 12.31 -7.07
N GLU A 205 17.50 11.88 -5.82
CA GLU A 205 16.33 11.47 -5.04
C GLU A 205 15.32 12.61 -4.95
N ARG A 206 14.04 12.29 -5.10
CA ARG A 206 12.94 13.19 -4.72
C ARG A 206 12.63 13.06 -3.24
N ALA A 207 12.20 14.17 -2.65
CA ALA A 207 11.90 14.26 -1.23
C ALA A 207 10.42 13.97 -0.92
N ILE A 208 9.81 13.01 -1.63
CA ILE A 208 8.41 12.66 -1.43
C ILE A 208 8.25 11.93 -0.10
N VAL A 209 7.37 12.45 0.75
CA VAL A 209 6.96 11.87 2.03
C VAL A 209 5.52 11.40 1.89
N HIS A 210 5.26 10.14 2.26
CA HIS A 210 3.89 9.62 2.26
C HIS A 210 2.99 10.32 3.30
N GLY A 211 3.55 10.67 4.46
CA GLY A 211 2.90 11.51 5.48
C GLY A 211 1.91 10.79 6.40
N ASP A 212 1.65 9.49 6.18
CA ASP A 212 0.79 8.65 7.04
C ASP A 212 1.12 7.15 6.86
N VAL A 213 2.41 6.81 6.88
CA VAL A 213 2.84 5.41 6.83
C VAL A 213 2.48 4.75 8.16
N ALA A 214 1.46 3.91 8.12
CA ALA A 214 0.93 3.23 9.30
C ALA A 214 0.43 1.83 8.91
N PRO A 215 0.31 0.87 9.85
CA PRO A 215 -0.14 -0.48 9.53
C PRO A 215 -1.49 -0.57 8.80
N ARG A 216 -2.39 0.39 9.01
CA ARG A 216 -3.69 0.47 8.31
C ARG A 216 -3.58 0.88 6.83
N ASN A 217 -2.46 1.50 6.45
CA ASN A 217 -2.17 2.01 5.10
C ASN A 217 -1.14 1.16 4.36
N VAL A 218 -0.89 -0.06 4.86
CA VAL A 218 -0.04 -1.05 4.20
C VAL A 218 -0.85 -2.31 4.00
N MET A 219 -1.11 -2.65 2.75
CA MET A 219 -1.84 -3.84 2.37
C MET A 219 -0.88 -5.01 2.20
N ILE A 220 -1.31 -6.21 2.57
CA ILE A 220 -0.61 -7.47 2.31
C ILE A 220 -1.39 -8.27 1.26
N GLN A 221 -0.69 -8.90 0.34
CA GLN A 221 -1.27 -9.74 -0.71
C GLN A 221 -0.32 -10.87 -1.10
N PRO A 222 -0.83 -11.94 -1.76
CA PRO A 222 0.03 -12.94 -2.37
C PRO A 222 1.11 -12.30 -3.23
N GLY A 223 2.35 -12.76 -3.04
CA GLY A 223 3.48 -12.38 -3.87
C GLY A 223 3.30 -12.92 -5.29
N ASP A 224 4.05 -12.36 -6.24
CA ASP A 224 4.06 -12.86 -7.61
C ASP A 224 4.98 -14.07 -7.80
N GLU A 225 5.51 -14.64 -6.72
CA GLU A 225 6.43 -15.79 -6.69
C GLU A 225 7.75 -15.56 -7.47
N LEU A 226 8.03 -14.31 -7.85
CA LEU A 226 9.22 -13.92 -8.59
C LEU A 226 10.19 -13.15 -7.67
N GLY A 227 11.49 -13.35 -7.93
CA GLY A 227 12.57 -12.61 -7.27
C GLY A 227 12.43 -12.59 -5.74
N GLU A 228 12.27 -11.38 -5.18
CA GLU A 228 12.19 -11.11 -3.75
C GLU A 228 10.85 -11.48 -3.08
N HIS A 229 9.82 -11.83 -3.86
CA HIS A 229 8.50 -12.25 -3.35
C HIS A 229 8.30 -13.77 -3.33
N LYS A 230 9.35 -14.56 -3.60
CA LYS A 230 9.29 -16.03 -3.62
C LYS A 230 8.79 -16.67 -2.32
N ILE A 231 8.93 -15.98 -1.20
CA ILE A 231 8.55 -16.50 0.12
C ILE A 231 7.10 -16.22 0.51
N GLY A 232 6.28 -15.71 -0.42
CA GLY A 232 4.83 -15.91 -0.42
C GLY A 232 3.97 -14.65 -0.44
N GLN A 233 4.37 -13.54 0.19
CA GLN A 233 3.53 -12.32 0.28
C GLN A 233 4.32 -11.07 -0.09
N SER A 234 3.62 -10.05 -0.59
CA SER A 234 4.15 -8.73 -0.94
C SER A 234 3.32 -7.63 -0.26
N LEU A 235 3.96 -6.48 0.02
CA LEU A 235 3.29 -5.33 0.62
C LEU A 235 3.06 -4.22 -0.40
N LYS A 236 1.95 -3.48 -0.24
CA LYS A 236 1.66 -2.27 -1.01
C LYS A 236 1.24 -1.11 -0.10
N LEU A 237 1.84 0.06 -0.30
CA LEU A 237 1.39 1.30 0.34
C LEU A 237 0.15 1.86 -0.35
N ILE A 238 -0.80 2.33 0.45
CA ILE A 238 -2.04 3.00 0.03
C ILE A 238 -2.19 4.34 0.77
N ASP A 239 -3.13 5.16 0.33
CA ASP A 239 -3.56 6.38 1.03
C ASP A 239 -2.53 7.52 1.06
N PHE A 240 -2.29 8.11 -0.12
CA PHE A 240 -1.41 9.26 -0.31
C PHE A 240 -2.09 10.61 -0.08
N GLY A 241 -3.22 10.65 0.65
CA GLY A 241 -3.95 11.91 0.91
C GLY A 241 -3.16 12.90 1.77
N ALA A 242 -2.25 12.40 2.62
CA ALA A 242 -1.35 13.19 3.45
C ALA A 242 0.01 13.45 2.79
N ALA A 243 0.27 12.91 1.61
CA ALA A 243 1.60 12.98 1.00
C ALA A 243 1.96 14.39 0.55
N PHE A 244 3.25 14.68 0.60
CA PHE A 244 3.84 15.96 0.20
C PHE A 244 5.30 15.76 -0.21
N GLU A 245 5.93 16.79 -0.74
CA GLU A 245 7.35 16.76 -1.11
C GLU A 245 8.07 17.94 -0.46
N PHE A 246 9.20 17.66 0.18
CA PHE A 246 10.09 18.70 0.68
C PHE A 246 10.90 19.33 -0.46
N LEU A 247 11.37 20.55 -0.26
CA LEU A 247 12.28 21.21 -1.22
C LEU A 247 13.68 20.57 -1.25
N THR A 248 14.04 19.80 -0.22
CA THR A 248 15.35 19.13 -0.12
C THR A 248 15.18 17.65 0.19
N PRO A 249 15.99 16.75 -0.40
CA PRO A 249 15.91 15.28 -0.19
C PRO A 249 15.98 14.85 1.29
N ASN A 250 16.66 15.64 2.12
CA ASN A 250 16.83 15.43 3.56
C ASN A 250 15.47 15.48 4.29
N GLY A 251 14.73 14.37 4.28
CA GLY A 251 13.44 14.25 4.92
C GLY A 251 12.50 13.26 4.25
N GLY A 252 12.58 13.09 2.93
CA GLY A 252 11.73 12.18 2.16
C GLY A 252 12.07 10.72 2.45
N PRO A 253 13.09 10.17 1.80
CA PRO A 253 13.53 8.79 2.00
C PRO A 253 13.80 8.45 3.46
N GLN A 254 14.50 9.31 4.21
CA GLN A 254 14.84 9.04 5.61
C GLN A 254 13.62 9.07 6.55
N GLY A 255 12.58 9.84 6.20
CA GLY A 255 11.30 9.84 6.92
C GLY A 255 10.52 8.56 6.64
N ASN A 256 10.39 8.21 5.36
CA ASN A 256 9.69 6.98 4.94
C ASN A 256 10.37 5.72 5.49
N LEU A 257 11.71 5.66 5.51
CA LEU A 257 12.47 4.55 6.12
C LEU A 257 12.25 4.44 7.63
N TYR A 258 12.14 5.57 8.32
CA TYR A 258 11.83 5.59 9.75
C TYR A 258 10.45 4.95 10.00
N ASP A 259 9.44 5.34 9.22
CA ASP A 259 8.09 4.81 9.39
C ASP A 259 7.99 3.34 8.94
N ALA A 260 8.71 2.97 7.88
CA ALA A 260 8.84 1.57 7.44
C ALA A 260 9.45 0.69 8.55
N ALA A 261 10.49 1.18 9.23
CA ALA A 261 11.10 0.47 10.33
C ALA A 261 10.12 0.29 11.50
N GLU A 262 9.34 1.34 11.83
CA GLU A 262 8.29 1.28 12.86
C GLU A 262 7.24 0.22 12.52
N ILE A 263 6.82 0.09 11.25
CA ILE A 263 5.90 -0.97 10.81
C ILE A 263 6.46 -2.37 11.10
N ILE A 264 7.72 -2.62 10.75
CA ILE A 264 8.32 -3.95 10.96
C ILE A 264 8.44 -4.26 12.45
N ILE A 265 8.78 -3.28 13.29
CA ILE A 265 8.84 -3.49 14.74
C ILE A 265 7.45 -3.81 15.33
N ASN A 266 6.37 -3.22 14.79
CA ASN A 266 5.02 -3.58 15.21
C ASN A 266 4.69 -5.06 14.96
N LEU A 267 5.33 -5.72 13.97
CA LEU A 267 5.17 -7.17 13.72
C LEU A 267 5.79 -8.04 14.82
N PHE A 268 6.63 -7.47 15.71
CA PHE A 268 7.23 -8.21 16.82
C PHE A 268 6.26 -8.37 18.01
N GLY A 269 5.03 -7.89 17.86
CA GLY A 269 3.99 -7.93 18.88
C GLY A 269 3.86 -6.66 19.72
N ASN A 270 4.48 -5.56 19.28
CA ASN A 270 4.44 -4.26 19.97
C ASN A 270 3.60 -3.24 19.19
N LEU A 271 2.27 -3.38 19.18
CA LEU A 271 1.38 -2.46 18.46
C LEU A 271 0.51 -1.61 19.42
N PRO A 272 0.61 -0.27 19.42
CA PRO A 272 1.64 0.52 18.76
C PRO A 272 3.00 0.35 19.44
N MET A 273 4.07 0.47 18.66
CA MET A 273 5.43 0.41 19.16
C MET A 273 5.65 1.49 20.22
N ARG A 274 6.13 1.09 21.40
CA ARG A 274 6.64 2.04 22.39
C ARG A 274 8.03 2.52 21.96
N LYS A 275 8.21 3.83 21.85
CA LYS A 275 9.51 4.45 21.53
C LYS A 275 10.32 4.60 22.81
N VAL A 276 11.49 3.96 22.84
CA VAL A 276 12.45 4.08 23.95
C VAL A 276 13.77 4.52 23.35
N VAL A 277 14.33 5.60 23.91
CA VAL A 277 15.59 6.16 23.42
C VAL A 277 16.75 5.47 24.11
N VAL A 278 17.66 4.90 23.33
CA VAL A 278 18.96 4.38 23.79
C VAL A 278 20.03 4.71 22.76
N THR A 279 21.29 4.69 23.21
CA THR A 279 22.44 4.78 22.31
C THR A 279 22.73 3.40 21.70
N TRP A 280 22.77 3.33 20.39
CA TRP A 280 23.11 2.14 19.61
C TRP A 280 24.10 2.53 18.51
N GLU A 281 25.20 1.80 18.36
CA GLU A 281 26.25 2.09 17.36
C GLU A 281 26.67 3.58 17.32
N SER A 282 26.85 4.19 18.50
CA SER A 282 27.26 5.60 18.70
C SER A 282 26.18 6.67 18.50
N TYR A 283 24.94 6.32 18.18
CA TYR A 283 23.85 7.29 18.00
C TYR A 283 22.58 6.93 18.76
N ASP A 284 21.82 7.94 19.16
CA ASP A 284 20.55 7.72 19.85
C ASP A 284 19.46 7.29 18.87
N THR A 285 18.85 6.13 19.14
CA THR A 285 17.74 5.56 18.38
C THR A 285 16.47 5.50 19.21
N ARG A 286 15.30 5.61 18.57
CA ARG A 286 13.98 5.42 19.22
C ARG A 286 13.55 3.96 19.29
N ALA A 287 14.37 3.05 18.79
CA ALA A 287 14.09 1.61 18.73
C ALA A 287 14.66 0.83 19.93
N GLY A 288 14.90 1.47 21.07
CA GLY A 288 15.52 0.82 22.23
C GLY A 288 14.80 -0.43 22.72
N ILE A 289 13.48 -0.53 22.51
CA ILE A 289 12.70 -1.71 22.94
C ILE A 289 13.10 -3.02 22.25
N ILE A 290 13.75 -2.97 21.08
CA ILE A 290 14.15 -4.17 20.34
C ILE A 290 15.64 -4.49 20.48
N LEU A 291 16.41 -3.68 21.20
CA LEU A 291 17.85 -3.80 21.25
C LEU A 291 18.30 -4.45 22.57
N PRO A 292 19.37 -5.26 22.56
CA PRO A 292 19.96 -5.77 23.79
C PRO A 292 20.40 -4.63 24.72
N GLN A 293 20.03 -4.73 25.99
CA GLN A 293 20.38 -3.74 27.02
C GLN A 293 20.81 -4.46 28.29
N ASN A 294 21.89 -4.00 28.92
CA ASN A 294 22.38 -4.56 30.19
C ASN A 294 22.58 -6.09 30.19
N GLY A 295 22.91 -6.68 29.04
CA GLY A 295 23.09 -8.12 28.88
C GLY A 295 21.81 -8.91 28.61
N GLU A 296 20.64 -8.27 28.59
CA GLU A 296 19.37 -8.89 28.22
C GLU A 296 19.03 -8.59 26.77
N ASP A 297 18.70 -9.65 26.00
CA ASP A 297 18.14 -9.52 24.65
C ASP A 297 16.61 -9.63 24.72
N PRO A 298 15.84 -8.57 24.39
CA PRO A 298 14.38 -8.62 24.44
C PRO A 298 13.75 -9.47 23.32
N PHE A 299 14.48 -9.75 22.24
CA PHE A 299 14.00 -10.51 21.06
C PHE A 299 15.10 -11.44 20.52
N PRO A 300 15.59 -12.42 21.30
CA PRO A 300 16.70 -13.30 20.89
C PRO A 300 16.35 -14.17 19.67
N GLU A 301 15.05 -14.39 19.41
CA GLU A 301 14.56 -15.13 18.24
C GLU A 301 14.49 -14.30 16.95
N VAL A 302 14.62 -12.98 17.06
CA VAL A 302 14.64 -12.05 15.91
C VAL A 302 16.09 -11.70 15.59
N ASP A 303 16.44 -11.82 14.31
CA ASP A 303 17.73 -11.52 13.75
C ASP A 303 18.25 -10.15 14.21
N LEU A 304 19.37 -10.14 14.92
CA LEU A 304 19.98 -8.93 15.46
C LEU A 304 20.41 -7.97 14.35
N GLU A 305 20.78 -8.47 13.18
CA GLU A 305 21.15 -7.61 12.04
C GLU A 305 19.94 -6.82 11.54
N LEU A 306 18.77 -7.46 11.46
CA LEU A 306 17.52 -6.78 11.14
C LEU A 306 17.21 -5.71 12.20
N ARG A 307 17.29 -6.09 13.48
CA ARG A 307 17.00 -5.18 14.59
C ARG A 307 17.95 -3.98 14.61
N SER A 308 19.23 -4.18 14.32
CA SER A 308 20.21 -3.09 14.18
C SER A 308 19.85 -2.17 13.00
N LEU A 309 19.55 -2.73 11.82
CA LEU A 309 19.18 -1.92 10.65
C LEU A 309 17.91 -1.08 10.89
N LEU A 310 16.88 -1.67 11.49
CA LEU A 310 15.65 -0.97 11.87
C LEU A 310 15.96 0.16 12.87
N ALA A 311 16.81 -0.10 13.86
CA ALA A 311 17.23 0.90 14.84
C ALA A 311 18.02 2.06 14.21
N ARG A 312 18.89 1.77 13.23
CA ARG A 312 19.62 2.79 12.45
C ARG A 312 18.67 3.66 11.64
N CYS A 313 17.65 3.07 11.00
CA CYS A 313 16.58 3.82 10.33
C CYS A 313 15.79 4.71 11.31
N MET A 314 15.74 4.33 12.59
CA MET A 314 15.03 5.05 13.65
C MET A 314 15.91 5.99 14.49
N TYR A 315 17.13 6.34 14.03
CA TYR A 315 17.94 7.35 14.71
C TYR A 315 17.19 8.67 14.89
N THR A 316 17.39 9.27 16.06
CA THR A 316 16.75 10.51 16.49
C THR A 316 17.09 11.68 15.56
N SER A 317 18.34 11.75 15.10
CA SER A 317 18.81 12.67 14.07
C SER A 317 18.59 12.08 12.68
N PRO A 318 17.79 12.71 11.80
CA PRO A 318 17.59 12.24 10.43
C PRO A 318 18.88 12.14 9.61
N TYR A 319 19.87 12.99 9.88
CA TYR A 319 21.17 13.01 9.19
C TYR A 319 22.09 11.84 9.56
N ARG A 320 21.75 11.09 10.61
CA ARG A 320 22.49 9.89 11.01
C ARG A 320 21.87 8.61 10.49
N ARG A 321 20.62 8.68 10.02
CA ARG A 321 19.94 7.53 9.43
C ARG A 321 20.70 7.09 8.17
N PRO A 322 20.77 5.78 7.91
CA PRO A 322 21.44 5.27 6.72
C PRO A 322 20.78 5.82 5.45
N PRO A 323 21.57 6.03 4.38
CA PRO A 323 21.04 6.38 3.07
C PRO A 323 20.22 5.23 2.48
N LEU A 324 19.36 5.54 1.51
CA LEU A 324 18.38 4.60 0.99
C LEU A 324 19.01 3.41 0.25
N ASP A 325 20.09 3.66 -0.48
CA ASP A 325 20.90 2.65 -1.16
C ASP A 325 21.50 1.64 -0.17
N GLU A 326 22.09 2.10 0.93
CA GLU A 326 22.64 1.22 1.96
C GLU A 326 21.56 0.31 2.56
N VAL A 327 20.40 0.88 2.94
CA VAL A 327 19.30 0.08 3.50
C VAL A 327 18.77 -0.93 2.49
N PHE A 328 18.65 -0.52 1.23
CA PHE A 328 18.25 -1.40 0.15
C PHE A 328 19.23 -2.55 -0.05
N GLU A 329 20.52 -2.27 -0.13
CA GLU A 329 21.56 -3.29 -0.30
C GLU A 329 21.56 -4.31 0.84
N ILE A 330 21.50 -3.85 2.10
CA ILE A 330 21.48 -4.74 3.27
C ILE A 330 20.22 -5.62 3.24
N ALA A 331 19.03 -5.02 3.06
CA ALA A 331 17.77 -5.77 3.03
C ALA A 331 17.70 -6.76 1.86
N ASN A 332 18.13 -6.34 0.66
CA ASN A 332 18.18 -7.19 -0.51
C ASN A 332 19.17 -8.35 -0.34
N ASN A 333 20.36 -8.08 0.19
CA ASN A 333 21.35 -9.12 0.48
C ASN A 333 20.84 -10.12 1.51
N ALA A 334 20.16 -9.65 2.57
CA ALA A 334 19.57 -10.52 3.56
C ALA A 334 18.53 -11.46 2.94
N VAL A 335 17.61 -10.94 2.11
CA VAL A 335 16.58 -11.74 1.43
C VAL A 335 17.18 -12.73 0.41
N THR A 336 18.24 -12.35 -0.29
CA THR A 336 18.81 -13.15 -1.39
C THR A 336 19.87 -14.17 -0.94
N THR A 337 20.55 -13.93 0.19
CA THR A 337 21.72 -14.74 0.59
C THR A 337 21.54 -15.50 1.90
N LYS A 338 20.69 -15.05 2.83
CA LYS A 338 20.51 -15.74 4.12
C LYS A 338 19.68 -17.01 3.94
N ASN A 339 20.30 -18.15 4.24
CA ASN A 339 19.62 -19.44 4.35
C ASN A 339 19.07 -19.65 5.78
N GLU A 340 18.41 -20.80 6.00
CA GLU A 340 17.80 -21.17 7.28
C GLU A 340 18.79 -21.10 8.45
N GLY A 341 20.03 -21.56 8.22
CA GLY A 341 21.08 -21.62 9.24
C GLY A 341 21.64 -20.26 9.66
N ALA A 342 21.28 -19.18 8.96
CA ALA A 342 21.68 -17.82 9.33
C ALA A 342 20.85 -17.23 10.49
N PHE A 343 19.77 -17.91 10.90
CA PHE A 343 18.81 -17.39 11.87
C PHE A 343 18.78 -18.19 13.17
N PRO A 344 18.35 -17.60 14.30
CA PRO A 344 18.34 -18.27 15.60
C PRO A 344 17.48 -19.56 15.66
N ASN A 345 16.43 -19.66 14.84
CA ASN A 345 15.50 -20.80 14.80
C ASN A 345 15.36 -21.35 13.37
N PRO A 346 16.39 -22.06 12.84
CA PRO A 346 16.43 -22.48 11.43
C PRO A 346 15.21 -23.28 10.97
N GLU A 347 14.62 -24.08 11.86
CA GLU A 347 13.44 -24.90 11.57
C GLU A 347 12.21 -24.07 11.18
N ARG A 348 12.11 -22.82 11.64
CA ARG A 348 11.03 -21.89 11.30
C ARG A 348 11.24 -21.17 9.96
N GLU A 349 12.45 -21.26 9.40
CA GLU A 349 12.86 -20.52 8.21
C GLU A 349 12.89 -21.39 6.94
N THR A 350 12.56 -22.68 7.09
CA THR A 350 12.42 -23.61 5.97
C THR A 350 11.28 -23.17 5.04
N PRO A 351 11.33 -23.47 3.73
CA PRO A 351 10.24 -23.16 2.81
C PRO A 351 8.88 -23.68 3.28
N ASP A 352 8.83 -24.91 3.81
CA ASP A 352 7.60 -25.52 4.31
C ASP A 352 7.09 -24.83 5.58
N ALA A 353 7.97 -24.44 6.50
CA ALA A 353 7.58 -23.70 7.70
C ALA A 353 7.04 -22.30 7.35
N ILE A 354 7.64 -21.61 6.38
CA ILE A 354 7.18 -20.30 5.90
C ILE A 354 5.82 -20.42 5.20
N ARG A 355 5.66 -21.44 4.34
CA ARG A 355 4.37 -21.75 3.71
C ARG A 355 3.30 -22.04 4.75
N ALA A 356 3.61 -22.92 5.72
CA ALA A 356 2.70 -23.24 6.81
C ALA A 356 2.36 -22.02 7.67
N PHE A 357 3.32 -21.11 7.91
CA PHE A 357 3.06 -19.84 8.58
C PHE A 357 2.01 -19.02 7.83
N TRP A 358 2.17 -18.81 6.52
CA TRP A 358 1.22 -18.03 5.73
C TRP A 358 -0.15 -18.69 5.58
N GLN A 359 -0.22 -20.01 5.46
CA GLN A 359 -1.48 -20.77 5.39
C GLN A 359 -2.35 -20.60 6.64
N LYS A 360 -1.76 -20.25 7.80
CA LYS A 360 -2.53 -19.91 9.01
C LYS A 360 -3.35 -18.63 8.85
N PHE A 361 -3.02 -17.76 7.90
CA PHE A 361 -3.62 -16.43 7.74
C PHE A 361 -4.34 -16.25 6.41
N PHE A 362 -3.86 -16.90 5.36
CA PHE A 362 -4.39 -16.80 4.02
C PHE A 362 -4.75 -18.22 3.53
N PHE A 363 -6.03 -18.44 3.23
CA PHE A 363 -6.57 -19.77 2.92
C PHE A 363 -6.12 -20.32 1.55
N ASP A 364 -5.52 -19.50 0.69
CA ASP A 364 -5.24 -19.82 -0.72
C ASP A 364 -3.78 -19.52 -1.13
N LEU A 365 -2.78 -20.12 -0.47
CA LEU A 365 -1.45 -20.19 -1.08
C LEU A 365 -1.46 -21.32 -2.13
N PRO A 366 -1.10 -21.07 -3.41
CA PRO A 366 -0.95 -22.14 -4.41
C PRO A 366 -0.01 -23.25 -3.91
N GLU A 367 -0.27 -24.50 -4.32
CA GLU A 367 0.61 -25.67 -4.06
C GLU A 367 2.01 -25.48 -4.67
#